data_AF-A0A0D6Q2R2-F1
#
_entry.id   AF-A0A0D6Q2R2-F1
#
_cell.length_a   1.000
_cell.length_b   1.000
_cell.length_c   1.000
_cell.angle_alpha   90.00
_cell.angle_beta   90.00
_cell.angle_gamma   90.00
#
_symmetry.space_group_name_H-M   'P 1'
#
loop_
_entity.id
_entity.type
_entity.pdbx_description
1 polymer ?
#
loop_
_entity_poly.entity_id
_entity_poly.type
_entity_poly.pdbx_seq_one_letter_code
_entity_poly.pdbx_strand_id
1 'polypeptide(L)' 'MPIPTYDALMLPVLKLSAQKVWTMRDLTVQIADQFKLTRAERIMRIPSGKITLIADRVHWAKTYLTLQLHFVS' A
#
# COMPACT_ATOMS: atom_id res chain seq x y z
N MET A 1 13.85 -8.55 -5.10
CA MET A 1 12.55 -8.89 -5.72
C MET A 1 11.75 -7.60 -5.83
N PRO A 2 10.86 -7.43 -6.81
CA PRO A 2 10.19 -6.14 -6.96
C PRO A 2 9.18 -5.97 -5.83
N ILE A 3 9.34 -4.92 -5.03
CA ILE A 3 8.28 -4.42 -4.15
C ILE A 3 7.02 -4.24 -5.03
N PRO A 4 5.85 -4.76 -4.63
CA PRO A 4 4.65 -4.75 -5.46
C PRO A 4 4.28 -3.35 -5.94
N THR A 5 3.79 -3.25 -7.17
CA THR A 5 3.21 -2.03 -7.73
C THR A 5 1.86 -1.71 -7.07
N TYR A 6 1.39 -0.47 -7.19
CA TYR A 6 0.19 -0.02 -6.47
C TYR A 6 -1.09 -0.77 -6.89
N ASP A 7 -1.18 -1.18 -8.15
CA ASP A 7 -2.27 -1.97 -8.72
C ASP A 7 -2.34 -3.36 -8.10
N ALA A 8 -1.19 -4.02 -7.93
CA ALA A 8 -1.09 -5.30 -7.21
C ALA A 8 -1.52 -5.17 -5.73
N LEU A 9 -1.45 -3.96 -5.16
CA LEU A 9 -1.86 -3.68 -3.79
C LEU A 9 -3.34 -3.27 -3.64
N MET A 10 -4.06 -2.97 -4.73
CA MET A 10 -5.46 -2.52 -4.65
C MET A 10 -6.37 -3.55 -3.96
N LEU A 11 -6.36 -4.80 -4.42
CA LEU A 11 -7.19 -5.85 -3.84
C LEU A 11 -6.88 -6.12 -2.35
N PRO A 12 -5.62 -6.32 -1.91
CA PRO A 12 -5.33 -6.54 -0.50
C PRO A 12 -5.64 -5.31 0.37
N VAL A 13 -5.41 -4.08 -0.12
CA VAL A 13 -5.80 -2.85 0.58
C VAL A 13 -7.32 -2.78 0.76
N LEU A 14 -8.11 -3.10 -0.27
CA LEU A 14 -9.57 -3.13 -0.20
C LEU A 14 -10.06 -4.16 0.83
N LYS A 15 -9.52 -5.38 0.79
CA LYS A 15 -9.87 -6.46 1.73
C LYS A 15 -9.56 -6.10 3.19
N LEU A 16 -8.43 -5.45 3.44
CA LEU A 16 -8.08 -4.99 4.79
C LEU A 16 -9.00 -3.85 5.24
N SER A 17 -9.31 -2.91 4.35
CA SER A 17 -10.19 -1.76 4.64
C SER A 17 -11.62 -2.19 5.01
N ALA A 18 -12.09 -3.33 4.48
CA ALA A 18 -13.39 -3.89 4.82
C ALA A 18 -13.47 -4.49 6.24
N GLN A 19 -12.33 -4.77 6.88
CA GLN A 19 -12.30 -5.41 8.21
C GLN A 19 -12.47 -4.40 9.35
N LYS A 20 -11.84 -3.24 9.21
CA LYS A 20 -11.83 -2.16 10.20
C LYS A 20 -11.21 -0.89 9.60
N VAL A 21 -11.29 0.21 10.35
CA VAL A 21 -10.51 1.40 10.07
C VAL A 21 -9.03 1.14 10.40
N TRP A 22 -8.14 1.42 9.45
CA TRP A 22 -6.69 1.28 9.60
C TRP A 22 -6.01 2.64 9.60
N THR A 23 -4.95 2.79 10.39
CA THR A 23 -3.98 3.86 10.15
C THR A 23 -3.13 3.51 8.92
N MET A 24 -2.62 4.52 8.19
CA MET A 24 -1.74 4.26 7.03
C MET A 24 -0.47 3.50 7.42
N ARG A 25 0.03 3.71 8.64
CA ARG A 25 1.20 3.01 9.18
C ARG A 25 0.89 1.52 9.33
N ASP A 26 -0.17 1.18 10.05
CA ASP A 26 -0.51 -0.22 10.34
C ASP A 26 -0.92 -0.97 9.08
N LEU A 27 -1.66 -0.31 8.17
CA LEU A 27 -1.99 -0.86 6.85
C LEU A 27 -0.72 -1.19 6.06
N THR A 28 0.26 -0.29 6.04
CA THR A 28 1.53 -0.49 5.33
C THR A 28 2.32 -1.65 5.94
N VAL A 29 2.34 -1.79 7.27
CA VAL A 29 2.97 -2.93 7.96
C VAL A 29 2.28 -4.23 7.58
N GLN A 30 0.95 -4.28 7.66
CA GLN A 30 0.17 -5.48 7.34
C GLN A 30 0.33 -5.91 5.89
N ILE A 31 0.38 -4.97 4.95
CA ILE A 31 0.66 -5.25 3.54
C ILE A 31 2.09 -5.78 3.37
N ALA A 32 3.07 -5.13 3.99
CA ALA A 32 4.46 -5.59 3.92
C ALA A 32 4.63 -7.02 4.48
N ASP A 33 3.86 -7.38 5.52
CA ASP A 33 3.82 -8.73 6.09
C ASP A 33 3.19 -9.73 5.12
N GLN A 34 2.05 -9.40 4.50
CA GLN A 34 1.37 -10.27 3.51
C GLN A 34 2.26 -10.60 2.31
N PHE A 35 3.03 -9.62 1.83
CA PHE A 35 3.97 -9.79 0.72
C PHE A 35 5.36 -10.26 1.15
N LYS A 36 5.55 -10.58 2.44
CA LYS A 36 6.81 -11.11 3.01
C LYS A 36 8.02 -10.22 2.68
N LEU A 37 7.83 -8.89 2.69
CA LEU A 37 8.90 -7.95 2.38
C LEU A 37 10.01 -8.05 3.43
N THR A 38 11.24 -8.14 2.95
CA THR A 38 12.44 -8.13 3.77
C THR A 38 12.63 -6.78 4.46
N ARG A 39 13.48 -6.74 5.50
CA ARG A 39 13.84 -5.49 6.17
C ARG A 39 14.40 -4.45 5.18
N ALA A 40 15.25 -4.89 4.24
CA ALA A 40 15.84 -4.03 3.23
C ALA A 40 14.77 -3.42 2.31
N GLU A 41 13.78 -4.20 1.89
CA GLU A 41 12.66 -3.73 1.06
C GLU A 41 11.76 -2.76 1.82
N ARG A 42 11.49 -3.00 3.11
CA ARG A 42 10.65 -2.12 3.94
C ARG A 42 11.26 -0.74 4.18
N ILE A 43 12.59 -0.64 4.25
CA ILE A 43 13.30 0.63 4.44
C ILE A 43 13.70 1.30 3.13
N MET A 44 13.49 0.64 1.99
CA MET A 44 13.79 1.21 0.67
C MET A 44 12.98 2.50 0.49
N ARG A 45 13.66 3.59 0.13
CA ARG A 45 13.05 4.91 -0.09
C ARG A 45 12.88 5.17 -1.57
N ILE A 46 11.88 5.97 -1.91
CA ILE A 46 11.80 6.57 -3.25
C ILE A 46 12.95 7.56 -3.45
N PRO A 47 13.34 7.91 -4.70
CA PRO A 47 14.44 8.82 -4.99
C PRO A 47 14.34 10.20 -4.31
N SER A 48 13.12 10.69 -4.07
CA SER A 48 12.88 11.96 -3.36
C SER A 48 13.05 11.88 -1.83
N GLY A 49 13.27 10.68 -1.28
CA GLY A 49 13.85 10.45 0.04
C GLY A 49 12.92 10.53 1.26
N LYS A 50 11.71 11.07 1.16
CA LYS A 50 10.86 11.33 2.33
C LYS A 50 10.01 10.14 2.79
N ILE A 51 9.68 9.22 1.90
CA ILE A 51 8.81 8.08 2.17
C ILE A 51 9.42 6.77 1.68
N THR A 52 9.04 5.66 2.29
CA THR A 52 9.43 4.33 1.81
C THR A 52 8.66 4.00 0.53
N LEU A 53 9.27 3.20 -0.34
CA LEU A 53 8.64 2.77 -1.57
C LEU A 53 7.34 2.04 -1.29
N ILE A 54 7.30 1.11 -0.33
CA ILE A 54 6.05 0.41 0.02
C ILE A 54 4.95 1.34 0.54
N ALA A 55 5.30 2.37 1.34
CA ALA A 55 4.33 3.35 1.82
C ALA A 55 3.75 4.17 0.66
N ASP A 56 4.57 4.57 -0.31
CA ASP A 56 4.11 5.21 -1.56
C ASP A 56 3.12 4.31 -2.31
N ARG A 57 3.46 3.03 -2.52
CA ARG A 57 2.60 2.08 -3.25
C ARG A 57 1.26 1.86 -2.57
N VAL A 58 1.24 1.72 -1.24
CA VAL A 58 0.00 1.57 -0.46
C VAL A 58 -0.84 2.86 -0.52
N HIS A 59 -0.21 4.03 -0.49
CA HIS A 59 -0.91 5.31 -0.61
C HIS A 59 -1.59 5.44 -1.97
N TRP A 60 -0.89 5.12 -3.06
CA TRP A 60 -1.46 5.13 -4.41
C TRP A 60 -2.58 4.11 -4.57
N ALA A 61 -2.43 2.90 -4.05
CA ALA A 61 -3.49 1.90 -4.07
C ALA A 61 -4.79 2.44 -3.43
N LYS A 62 -4.68 3.07 -2.25
CA LYS A 62 -5.81 3.73 -1.58
C LYS A 62 -6.40 4.87 -2.41
N THR A 63 -5.56 5.77 -2.93
CA THR A 63 -6.01 6.91 -3.76
C THR A 63 -6.82 6.44 -4.95
N TYR A 64 -6.31 5.46 -5.71
CA TYR A 64 -7.02 4.95 -6.88
C TYR A 64 -8.28 4.17 -6.52
N LEU A 65 -8.30 3.38 -5.44
CA LEU A 65 -9.55 2.78 -4.95
C LEU A 65 -10.61 3.84 -4.65
N THR A 66 -10.21 4.95 -4.03
CA THR A 66 -11.13 6.05 -3.70
C THR A 66 -11.62 6.76 -4.97
N LEU A 67 -10.72 7.08 -5.89
CA LEU A 67 -11.06 7.72 -7.17
C LEU A 67 -11.96 6.83 -8.04
N GLN A 68 -11.66 5.55 -8.13
CA GLN A 68 -12.42 4.61 -8.95
C GLN A 68 -13.83 4.38 -8.40
N LEU A 69 -14.01 4.44 -7.07
CA LEU A 69 -15.35 4.38 -6.46
C LEU A 69 -16.24 5.58 -6.80
N HIS A 70 -15.67 6.74 -7.18
CA HIS A 70 -16.45 7.90 -7.63
C HIS A 70 -16.96 7.79 -9.08
N PHE A 71 -16.47 6.82 -9.87
CA PHE A 71 -16.95 6.58 -11.24
C PHE A 71 -18.01 5.47 -11.33
N VAL A 72 -18.33 4.80 -10.22
CA VAL A 72 -19.30 3.68 -10.16
C VAL A 72 -20.52 4.03 -9.27
N SER A 73 -20.60 5.27 -8.80
CA SER A 73 -21.70 5.80 -7.97
C SER A 73 -22.60 6.75 -8.73
#